data_AF-A0A4S4HUG6-F1
#
_entry.id   AF-A0A4S4HUG6-F1
#
_cell.length_a   1.000
_cell.length_b   1.000
_cell.length_c   1.000
_cell.angle_alpha   90.00
_cell.angle_beta   90.00
_cell.angle_gamma   90.00
#
_symmetry.space_group_name_H-M   'P 1'
#
loop_
_entity.id
_entity.type
_entity.pdbx_description
1 polymer ?
#
loop_
_entity_poly.entity_id
_entity_poly.type
_entity_poly.pdbx_seq_one_letter_code
_entity_poly.pdbx_strand_id
1 'polypeptide(L)'
;MKKTPDFILIIVTLALLTIGMIMVYSASAVWASYKMGDSFFFAKRQLLFAGLGVVAMFFIMKIDYWVWRTYSKVILLVCFILLILVLIPGVGLVRGGARSWIGIGAFSIQPSEFMKFAMIIFLAKFLAERQKLITSFKRGLLPALGFVFLAFGMIMLQPDLGTGTVMVGTCIIMIFISGARVFHFAMFGLLGAAGFVGLIASAPYRMKRITSYLDPWSDPLGSGFQIIQSLLAIGPGGLFGLGLGQSRQKFLYLPEPQTDFIFAILSEELGFIGGSFVLLLFSLLLWRGIRIALGAPDLYGTFLAVGIVAMIAIQVMINVGVVTGLMPVTGITLPFLSYGGSSLTLMLMAVGVLLNISRHSRY
;
A
#
# COMPACT_ATOMS: atom_id res chain seq x y z
N MET A 1 -21.80 -5.07 24.49
CA MET A 1 -22.80 -4.60 23.50
C MET A 1 -22.07 -4.14 22.25
N LYS A 2 -22.44 -4.64 21.06
CA LYS A 2 -21.85 -4.19 19.79
C LYS A 2 -22.40 -2.79 19.47
N LYS A 3 -21.53 -1.78 19.42
CA LYS A 3 -21.92 -0.42 18.99
C LYS A 3 -22.07 -0.36 17.47
N THR A 4 -22.67 0.72 16.99
CA THR A 4 -22.69 1.06 15.56
C THR A 4 -21.25 1.21 15.04
N PRO A 5 -20.96 0.76 13.80
CA PRO A 5 -19.64 0.95 13.20
C PRO A 5 -19.38 2.45 12.95
N ASP A 6 -18.10 2.84 12.85
CA ASP A 6 -17.74 4.23 12.52
C ASP A 6 -18.20 4.57 11.09
N PHE A 7 -19.32 5.30 10.98
CA PHE A 7 -19.91 5.71 9.70
C PHE A 7 -19.01 6.65 8.91
N ILE A 8 -18.20 7.47 9.58
CA ILE A 8 -17.31 8.42 8.90
C ILE A 8 -16.22 7.65 8.18
N LEU A 9 -15.67 6.59 8.79
CA LEU A 9 -14.71 5.71 8.11
C LEU A 9 -15.31 5.06 6.85
N ILE A 10 -16.57 4.61 6.90
CA ILE A 10 -17.26 4.03 5.74
C ILE A 10 -17.42 5.08 4.64
N ILE A 11 -17.98 6.25 4.96
CA ILE A 11 -18.25 7.32 3.99
C ILE A 11 -16.95 7.77 3.31
N VAL A 12 -15.88 7.98 4.07
CA VAL A 12 -14.59 8.42 3.52
C VAL A 12 -13.96 7.34 2.64
N THR A 13 -14.04 6.08 3.04
CA THR A 13 -13.52 4.95 2.23
C THR A 13 -14.27 4.85 0.91
N LEU A 14 -15.60 4.95 0.94
CA LEU A 14 -16.42 4.91 -0.27
C LEU A 14 -16.19 6.15 -1.15
N ALA A 15 -16.03 7.33 -0.57
CA ALA A 15 -15.70 8.55 -1.32
C ALA A 15 -14.35 8.43 -2.05
N LEU A 16 -13.30 7.96 -1.37
CA LEU A 16 -12.00 7.69 -1.98
C LEU A 16 -12.11 6.64 -3.10
N LEU A 17 -12.87 5.57 -2.88
CA LEU A 17 -13.11 4.53 -3.88
C LEU A 17 -13.83 5.08 -5.11
N THR A 18 -14.87 5.90 -4.94
CA THR A 18 -15.60 6.52 -6.04
C THR A 18 -14.70 7.45 -6.86
N ILE A 19 -13.91 8.30 -6.20
CA ILE A 19 -12.92 9.15 -6.87
C ILE A 19 -11.92 8.26 -7.63
N GLY A 20 -11.43 7.21 -7.00
CA GLY A 20 -10.56 6.21 -7.62
C GLY A 20 -11.13 5.61 -8.90
N MET A 21 -12.38 5.16 -8.86
CA MET A 21 -13.07 4.61 -10.03
C MET A 21 -13.13 5.59 -11.20
N ILE A 22 -13.48 6.85 -10.92
CA ILE A 22 -13.54 7.91 -11.94
C ILE A 22 -12.14 8.15 -12.53
N MET A 23 -11.12 8.25 -11.66
CA MET A 23 -9.75 8.54 -12.10
C MET A 23 -9.09 7.38 -12.83
N VAL A 24 -9.37 6.12 -12.46
CA VAL A 24 -8.87 4.94 -13.19
C VAL A 24 -9.42 4.95 -14.61
N TYR A 25 -10.71 5.24 -14.79
CA TYR A 25 -11.27 5.40 -16.13
C TYR A 25 -10.59 6.55 -16.87
N SER A 26 -10.54 7.75 -16.28
CA SER A 26 -9.97 8.93 -16.94
C SER A 26 -8.51 8.73 -17.37
N ALA A 27 -7.67 8.17 -16.48
CA ALA A 27 -6.24 7.96 -16.70
C ALA A 27 -5.95 6.83 -17.71
N SER A 28 -6.79 5.79 -17.76
CA SER A 28 -6.53 4.60 -18.60
C SER A 28 -7.24 4.62 -19.96
N ALA A 29 -8.31 5.42 -20.14
CA ALA A 29 -9.20 5.31 -21.30
C ALA A 29 -8.48 5.38 -22.65
N VAL A 30 -7.53 6.32 -22.81
CA VAL A 30 -6.78 6.49 -24.06
C VAL A 30 -5.85 5.31 -24.32
N TRP A 31 -5.07 4.93 -23.30
CA TRP A 31 -4.12 3.81 -23.39
C TRP A 31 -4.85 2.48 -23.64
N ALA A 32 -5.96 2.26 -22.97
CA ALA A 32 -6.79 1.07 -23.07
C ALA A 32 -7.45 0.97 -24.45
N SER A 33 -7.96 2.09 -24.99
CA SER A 33 -8.50 2.12 -26.35
C SER A 33 -7.43 1.77 -27.38
N TYR A 34 -6.20 2.28 -27.20
CA TYR A 34 -5.11 2.06 -28.15
C TYR A 34 -4.56 0.62 -28.10
N LYS A 35 -4.29 0.08 -26.91
CA LYS A 35 -3.66 -1.24 -26.76
C LYS A 35 -4.63 -2.41 -26.68
N MET A 36 -5.82 -2.21 -26.11
CA MET A 36 -6.79 -3.27 -25.81
C MET A 36 -8.04 -3.19 -26.69
N GLY A 37 -8.21 -2.13 -27.49
CA GLY A 37 -9.41 -1.90 -28.30
C GLY A 37 -10.66 -1.56 -27.49
N ASP A 38 -10.55 -1.37 -26.17
CA ASP A 38 -11.66 -1.06 -25.27
C ASP A 38 -11.22 -0.03 -24.23
N SER A 39 -11.74 1.19 -24.32
CA SER A 39 -11.46 2.29 -23.38
C SER A 39 -11.92 1.98 -21.95
N PHE A 40 -12.87 1.07 -21.77
CA PHE A 40 -13.39 0.68 -20.47
C PHE A 40 -12.69 -0.55 -19.87
N PHE A 41 -11.67 -1.10 -20.52
CA PHE A 41 -11.04 -2.36 -20.11
C PHE A 41 -10.61 -2.38 -18.63
N PHE A 42 -9.87 -1.36 -18.19
CA PHE A 42 -9.42 -1.24 -16.79
C PHE A 42 -10.56 -0.87 -15.85
N ALA A 43 -11.45 0.03 -16.28
CA ALA A 43 -12.59 0.47 -15.48
C ALA A 43 -13.54 -0.69 -15.14
N LYS A 44 -13.87 -1.55 -16.12
CA LYS A 44 -14.70 -2.75 -15.91
C LYS A 44 -14.08 -3.71 -14.88
N ARG A 45 -12.78 -3.97 -15.01
CA ARG A 45 -12.04 -4.84 -14.07
C ARG A 45 -11.97 -4.23 -12.68
N GLN A 46 -11.62 -2.95 -12.58
CA GLN A 46 -11.58 -2.22 -11.31
C GLN A 46 -12.96 -2.22 -10.64
N LEU A 47 -14.05 -2.03 -11.41
CA LEU A 47 -15.42 -2.05 -10.89
C LEU A 47 -15.78 -3.41 -10.28
N LEU A 48 -15.39 -4.51 -10.96
CA LEU A 48 -15.56 -5.86 -10.44
C LEU A 48 -14.80 -6.05 -9.11
N PHE A 49 -13.52 -5.66 -9.05
CA PHE A 49 -12.73 -5.79 -7.82
C PHE A 49 -13.16 -4.85 -6.70
N ALA A 50 -13.65 -3.64 -7.04
CA ALA A 50 -14.23 -2.70 -6.11
C ALA A 50 -15.54 -3.27 -5.52
N GLY A 51 -16.42 -3.82 -6.36
CA GLY A 51 -17.65 -4.48 -5.93
C GLY A 51 -17.38 -5.65 -5.00
N LEU A 52 -16.48 -6.57 -5.40
CA LEU A 52 -16.03 -7.68 -4.55
C LEU A 52 -15.41 -7.19 -3.25
N GLY A 53 -14.58 -6.15 -3.30
CA GLY A 53 -13.94 -5.55 -2.13
C GLY A 53 -14.92 -4.91 -1.17
N VAL A 54 -15.94 -4.19 -1.65
CA VAL A 54 -16.99 -3.60 -0.82
C VAL A 54 -17.83 -4.68 -0.15
N VAL A 55 -18.22 -5.72 -0.90
CA VAL A 55 -18.91 -6.88 -0.32
C VAL A 55 -18.05 -7.54 0.76
N ALA A 56 -16.76 -7.77 0.48
CA ALA A 56 -15.82 -8.34 1.42
C ALA A 56 -15.61 -7.46 2.66
N MET A 57 -15.54 -6.13 2.50
CA MET A 57 -15.43 -5.15 3.60
C MET A 57 -16.62 -5.29 4.57
N PHE A 58 -17.86 -5.27 4.04
CA PHE A 58 -19.06 -5.40 4.87
C PHE A 58 -19.22 -6.79 5.48
N PHE A 59 -18.78 -7.84 4.79
CA PHE A 59 -18.76 -9.20 5.33
C PHE A 59 -17.76 -9.33 6.48
N ILE A 60 -16.52 -8.89 6.27
CA ILE A 60 -15.44 -8.93 7.29
C ILE A 60 -15.77 -8.06 8.50
N MET A 61 -16.44 -6.93 8.31
CA MET A 61 -16.93 -6.09 9.41
C MET A 61 -17.84 -6.87 10.40
N LYS A 62 -18.47 -7.97 9.95
CA LYS A 62 -19.30 -8.83 10.80
C LYS A 62 -18.50 -9.93 11.50
N ILE A 63 -17.34 -10.30 10.99
CA ILE A 63 -16.45 -11.32 11.57
C ILE A 63 -15.66 -10.70 12.72
N ASP A 64 -15.73 -11.32 13.89
CA ASP A 64 -14.99 -10.88 15.05
C ASP A 64 -13.47 -10.84 14.78
N TYR A 65 -12.82 -9.72 15.10
CA TYR A 65 -11.40 -9.55 14.86
C TYR A 65 -10.53 -10.59 15.61
N TRP A 66 -11.07 -11.21 16.68
CA TRP A 66 -10.44 -12.33 17.37
C TRP A 66 -10.23 -13.56 16.47
N VAL A 67 -11.03 -13.76 15.43
CA VAL A 67 -10.83 -14.84 14.45
C VAL A 67 -9.46 -14.70 13.76
N TRP A 68 -9.08 -13.48 13.36
CA TRP A 68 -7.76 -13.21 12.78
C TRP A 68 -6.63 -13.54 13.75
N ARG A 69 -6.84 -13.32 15.06
CA ARG A 69 -5.86 -13.69 16.10
C ARG A 69 -5.65 -15.20 16.15
N THR A 70 -6.75 -15.96 16.14
CA THR A 70 -6.71 -17.43 16.19
C THR A 70 -5.94 -18.00 15.01
N TYR A 71 -6.27 -17.55 13.79
CA TYR A 71 -5.68 -18.07 12.55
C TYR A 71 -4.39 -17.38 12.09
N SER A 72 -3.92 -16.35 12.80
CA SER A 72 -2.71 -15.56 12.47
C SER A 72 -1.51 -16.38 11.98
N LYS A 73 -1.15 -17.46 12.69
CA LYS A 73 -0.02 -18.33 12.31
C LYS A 73 -0.27 -19.07 10.99
N VAL A 74 -1.50 -19.56 10.79
CA VAL A 74 -1.91 -20.26 9.57
C VAL A 74 -1.90 -19.30 8.39
N ILE A 75 -2.48 -18.10 8.56
CA ILE A 75 -2.50 -17.05 7.53
C ILE A 75 -1.08 -16.67 7.11
N LEU A 76 -0.18 -16.46 8.08
CA LEU A 76 1.22 -16.15 7.82
C LEU A 76 1.94 -17.28 7.06
N LEU A 77 1.76 -18.53 7.50
CA LEU A 77 2.37 -19.70 6.86
C LEU A 77 1.90 -19.85 5.42
N VAL A 78 0.59 -19.71 5.15
CA VAL A 78 0.03 -19.74 3.80
C VAL A 78 0.65 -18.63 2.95
N CYS A 79 0.81 -17.42 3.48
CA CYS A 79 1.44 -16.33 2.73
C CYS A 79 2.93 -16.62 2.42
N PHE A 80 3.67 -17.24 3.33
CA PHE A 80 5.04 -17.69 3.03
C PHE A 80 5.08 -18.73 1.91
N ILE A 81 4.16 -19.71 1.95
CA ILE A 81 4.03 -20.69 0.87
C ILE A 81 3.74 -20.01 -0.47
N LEU A 82 2.84 -19.01 -0.49
CA LEU A 82 2.54 -18.25 -1.70
C LEU A 82 3.75 -17.42 -2.20
N LEU A 83 4.56 -16.85 -1.31
CA LEU A 83 5.80 -16.15 -1.69
C LEU A 83 6.84 -17.11 -2.30
N ILE A 84 6.91 -18.36 -1.82
CA ILE A 84 7.77 -19.38 -2.41
C ILE A 84 7.22 -19.80 -3.77
N LEU A 85 5.90 -20.04 -3.84
CA LEU A 85 5.23 -20.51 -5.06
C LEU A 85 5.42 -19.54 -6.23
N VAL A 86 5.34 -18.23 -5.98
CA VAL A 86 5.51 -17.22 -7.04
C VAL A 86 6.93 -17.13 -7.56
N LEU A 87 7.94 -17.60 -6.82
CA LEU A 87 9.32 -17.65 -7.31
C LEU A 87 9.54 -18.80 -8.33
N ILE A 88 8.67 -19.81 -8.34
CA ILE A 88 8.81 -20.99 -9.21
C ILE A 88 8.52 -20.59 -10.68
N PRO A 89 9.46 -20.84 -11.62
CA PRO A 89 9.22 -20.64 -13.05
C PRO A 89 8.01 -21.45 -13.53
N GLY A 90 7.13 -20.84 -14.32
CA GLY A 90 5.91 -21.48 -14.82
C GLY A 90 4.67 -21.24 -13.93
N VAL A 91 4.87 -20.93 -12.64
CA VAL A 91 3.76 -20.51 -11.75
C VAL A 91 3.71 -18.99 -11.63
N GLY A 92 4.87 -18.37 -11.35
CA GLY A 92 4.98 -16.92 -11.28
C GLY A 92 5.07 -16.26 -12.65
N LEU A 93 4.23 -15.25 -12.87
CA LEU A 93 4.23 -14.38 -14.05
C LEU A 93 5.22 -13.23 -13.86
N VAL A 94 5.96 -12.92 -14.93
CA VAL A 94 6.89 -11.78 -14.98
C VAL A 94 6.15 -10.55 -15.48
N ARG A 95 6.14 -9.47 -14.68
CA ARG A 95 5.62 -8.15 -15.07
C ARG A 95 6.59 -7.07 -14.60
N GLY A 96 6.92 -6.11 -15.47
CA GLY A 96 7.85 -5.03 -15.13
C GLY A 96 9.25 -5.50 -14.70
N GLY A 97 9.68 -6.67 -15.18
CA GLY A 97 10.97 -7.28 -14.81
C GLY A 97 10.97 -8.06 -13.47
N ALA A 98 9.83 -8.14 -12.79
CA ALA A 98 9.67 -8.86 -11.52
C ALA A 98 8.74 -10.07 -11.67
N ARG A 99 9.14 -11.23 -11.12
CA ARG A 99 8.28 -12.41 -10.97
C ARG A 99 7.55 -12.34 -9.62
N SER A 100 6.45 -11.61 -9.59
CA SER A 100 5.71 -11.30 -8.35
C SER A 100 4.20 -11.56 -8.42
N TRP A 101 3.70 -12.08 -9.55
CA TRP A 101 2.27 -12.30 -9.76
C TRP A 101 1.97 -13.78 -10.02
N ILE A 102 0.90 -14.31 -9.43
CA ILE A 102 0.35 -15.63 -9.75
C ILE A 102 -0.90 -15.43 -10.61
N GLY A 103 -0.94 -16.03 -11.79
CA GLY A 103 -2.12 -16.02 -12.66
C GLY A 103 -3.16 -17.05 -12.23
N ILE A 104 -4.41 -16.64 -12.09
CA ILE A 104 -5.56 -17.52 -11.83
C ILE A 104 -6.63 -17.17 -12.87
N GLY A 105 -6.60 -17.88 -14.01
CA GLY A 105 -7.48 -17.59 -15.15
C GLY A 105 -7.31 -16.16 -15.66
N ALA A 106 -8.41 -15.39 -15.70
CA ALA A 106 -8.41 -14.00 -16.14
C ALA A 106 -7.88 -12.99 -15.10
N PHE A 107 -7.54 -13.46 -13.90
CA PHE A 107 -7.10 -12.65 -12.77
C PHE A 107 -5.65 -12.93 -12.38
N SER A 108 -5.05 -11.99 -11.66
CA SER A 108 -3.70 -12.16 -11.13
C SER A 108 -3.66 -11.69 -9.68
N ILE A 109 -2.98 -12.45 -8.84
CA ILE A 109 -2.82 -12.18 -7.41
C ILE A 109 -1.34 -11.90 -7.15
N GLN A 110 -1.06 -10.86 -6.37
CA GLN A 110 0.30 -10.55 -5.91
C GLN A 110 0.47 -11.03 -4.46
N PRO A 111 1.21 -12.12 -4.19
CA PRO A 111 1.34 -12.66 -2.84
C PRO A 111 1.95 -11.70 -1.82
N SER A 112 2.80 -10.77 -2.25
CA SER A 112 3.41 -9.77 -1.36
C SER A 112 2.38 -8.81 -0.74
N GLU A 113 1.25 -8.57 -1.41
CA GLU A 113 0.13 -7.81 -0.85
C GLU A 113 -0.54 -8.54 0.32
N PHE A 114 -0.74 -9.86 0.19
CA PHE A 114 -1.29 -10.70 1.25
C PHE A 114 -0.31 -10.83 2.41
N MET A 115 0.99 -10.95 2.12
CA MET A 115 2.01 -11.03 3.15
C MET A 115 2.02 -9.79 4.05
N LYS A 116 1.87 -8.57 3.50
CA LYS A 116 1.77 -7.35 4.32
C LYS A 116 0.67 -7.46 5.37
N PHE A 117 -0.53 -7.84 4.94
CA PHE A 117 -1.68 -7.95 5.82
C PHE A 117 -1.54 -9.12 6.82
N ALA A 118 -1.03 -10.27 6.36
CA ALA A 118 -0.73 -11.41 7.22
C ALA A 118 0.31 -11.09 8.30
N MET A 119 1.34 -10.32 7.95
CA MET A 119 2.36 -9.87 8.88
C MET A 119 1.78 -8.93 9.94
N ILE A 120 0.90 -8.00 9.55
CA ILE A 120 0.18 -7.16 10.52
C ILE A 120 -0.63 -8.01 11.51
N ILE A 121 -1.41 -8.97 11.01
CA ILE A 121 -2.23 -9.86 11.86
C ILE A 121 -1.35 -10.67 12.83
N PHE A 122 -0.27 -11.28 12.31
CA PHE A 122 0.64 -12.07 13.13
C PHE A 122 1.40 -11.21 14.15
N LEU A 123 1.95 -10.09 13.72
CA LEU A 123 2.75 -9.22 14.56
C LEU A 123 1.88 -8.57 15.65
N ALA A 124 0.63 -8.19 15.35
CA ALA A 124 -0.31 -7.71 16.35
C ALA A 124 -0.51 -8.74 17.47
N LYS A 125 -0.67 -10.03 17.13
CA LYS A 125 -0.76 -11.11 18.12
C LYS A 125 0.53 -11.29 18.90
N PHE A 126 1.65 -11.36 18.20
CA PHE A 126 2.96 -11.55 18.79
C PHE A 126 3.29 -10.45 19.82
N LEU A 127 3.04 -9.19 19.46
CA LEU A 127 3.26 -8.03 20.31
C LEU A 127 2.28 -7.99 21.49
N ALA A 128 1.00 -8.30 21.27
CA ALA A 128 0.01 -8.36 22.36
C ALA A 128 0.34 -9.44 23.40
N GLU A 129 0.83 -10.61 22.97
CA GLU A 129 1.17 -11.73 23.88
C GLU A 129 2.53 -11.55 24.57
N ARG A 130 3.45 -10.78 23.96
CA ARG A 130 4.84 -10.62 24.44
C ARG A 130 5.20 -9.17 24.78
N GLN A 131 4.22 -8.31 25.04
CA GLN A 131 4.44 -6.87 25.29
C GLN A 131 5.53 -6.62 26.35
N LYS A 132 5.50 -7.34 27.48
CA LYS A 132 6.52 -7.20 28.54
C LYS A 132 7.94 -7.58 28.08
N LEU A 133 8.05 -8.54 27.15
CA LEU A 133 9.31 -9.04 26.63
C LEU A 133 9.88 -8.18 25.50
N ILE A 134 9.09 -7.29 24.88
CA ILE A 134 9.56 -6.47 23.75
C ILE A 134 10.67 -5.49 24.14
N THR A 135 10.77 -5.15 25.43
CA THR A 135 11.86 -4.36 25.99
C THR A 135 13.20 -5.11 25.97
N SER A 136 13.17 -6.44 25.93
CA SER A 136 14.35 -7.30 25.81
C SER A 136 14.69 -7.56 24.35
N PHE A 137 15.94 -7.28 24.00
CA PHE A 137 16.46 -7.49 22.64
C PHE A 137 16.30 -8.94 22.17
N LYS A 138 16.88 -9.91 22.91
CA LYS A 138 16.95 -11.31 22.48
C LYS A 138 15.60 -12.03 22.56
N ARG A 139 14.79 -11.71 23.57
CA ARG A 139 13.56 -12.47 23.89
C ARG A 139 12.29 -11.88 23.25
N GLY A 140 12.31 -10.61 22.86
CA GLY A 140 11.14 -9.94 22.26
C GLY A 140 11.43 -9.36 20.87
N LEU A 141 12.37 -8.41 20.79
CA LEU A 141 12.61 -7.64 19.57
C LEU A 141 13.20 -8.49 18.43
N LEU A 142 14.22 -9.29 18.71
CA LEU A 142 14.92 -10.10 17.70
C LEU A 142 13.99 -11.13 17.03
N PRO A 143 13.14 -11.90 17.75
CA PRO A 143 12.17 -12.78 17.10
C PRO A 143 11.16 -12.04 16.22
N ALA A 144 10.66 -10.87 16.65
CA ALA A 144 9.74 -10.06 15.84
C ALA A 144 10.39 -9.62 14.53
N LEU A 145 11.61 -9.06 14.62
CA LEU A 145 12.39 -8.67 13.46
C LEU A 145 12.76 -9.85 12.58
N GLY A 146 13.02 -11.03 13.15
CA GLY A 146 13.32 -12.25 12.40
C GLY A 146 12.22 -12.62 11.40
N PHE A 147 10.95 -12.60 11.81
CA PHE A 147 9.82 -12.86 10.90
C PHE A 147 9.69 -11.77 9.82
N VAL A 148 9.88 -10.50 10.20
CA VAL A 148 9.82 -9.36 9.29
C VAL A 148 10.91 -9.45 8.22
N PHE A 149 12.17 -9.65 8.62
CA PHE A 149 13.30 -9.76 7.70
C PHE A 149 13.26 -11.02 6.85
N LEU A 150 12.72 -12.13 7.36
CA LEU A 150 12.49 -13.33 6.59
C LEU A 150 11.48 -13.07 5.45
N ALA A 151 10.34 -12.46 5.76
CA ALA A 151 9.37 -12.06 4.75
C ALA A 151 9.94 -11.03 3.77
N PHE A 152 10.70 -10.05 4.27
CA PHE A 152 11.33 -9.04 3.43
C PHE A 152 12.33 -9.67 2.46
N GLY A 153 13.19 -10.58 2.94
CA GLY A 153 14.13 -11.32 2.10
C GLY A 153 13.44 -12.06 0.95
N MET A 154 12.34 -12.77 1.24
CA MET A 154 11.56 -13.45 0.19
C MET A 154 10.92 -12.49 -0.82
N ILE A 155 10.46 -11.31 -0.39
CA ILE A 155 9.94 -10.29 -1.30
C ILE A 155 11.08 -9.69 -2.15
N MET A 156 12.28 -9.53 -1.59
CA MET A 156 13.45 -9.06 -2.34
C MET A 156 13.91 -10.06 -3.41
N LEU A 157 13.66 -11.36 -3.23
CA LEU A 157 13.88 -12.37 -4.27
C LEU A 157 12.94 -12.20 -5.48
N GLN A 158 11.85 -11.44 -5.33
CA GLN A 158 10.89 -11.09 -6.42
C GLN A 158 11.20 -9.72 -7.07
N PRO A 159 12.43 -9.21 -6.92
CA PRO A 159 12.81 -7.80 -7.04
C PRO A 159 11.83 -6.68 -6.61
N ASP A 160 10.95 -6.91 -5.62
CA ASP A 160 9.88 -5.96 -5.24
C ASP A 160 10.25 -5.10 -4.00
N LEU A 161 11.14 -4.12 -4.21
CA LEU A 161 11.62 -3.23 -3.15
C LEU A 161 10.49 -2.39 -2.52
N GLY A 162 9.55 -1.91 -3.35
CA GLY A 162 8.46 -1.04 -2.90
C GLY A 162 7.61 -1.75 -1.86
N THR A 163 7.07 -2.93 -2.20
CA THR A 163 6.18 -3.67 -1.29
C THR A 163 6.90 -4.12 -0.02
N GLY A 164 8.17 -4.53 -0.15
CA GLY A 164 9.00 -4.87 1.00
C GLY A 164 9.22 -3.68 1.95
N THR A 165 9.45 -2.48 1.41
CA THR A 165 9.65 -1.25 2.20
C THR A 165 8.39 -0.87 2.97
N VAL A 166 7.22 -0.94 2.31
CA VAL A 166 5.92 -0.69 2.98
C VAL A 166 5.71 -1.68 4.13
N MET A 167 5.98 -2.97 3.89
CA MET A 167 5.82 -4.00 4.91
C MET A 167 6.73 -3.76 6.12
N VAL A 168 8.02 -3.54 5.87
CA VAL A 168 9.02 -3.32 6.92
C VAL A 168 8.69 -2.05 7.70
N GLY A 169 8.39 -0.94 7.01
CA GLY A 169 8.00 0.32 7.66
C GLY A 169 6.77 0.15 8.55
N THR A 170 5.75 -0.59 8.09
CA THR A 170 4.56 -0.88 8.87
C THR A 170 4.90 -1.67 10.14
N CYS A 171 5.71 -2.73 10.00
CA CYS A 171 6.11 -3.56 11.12
C CYS A 171 6.96 -2.80 12.14
N ILE A 172 7.86 -1.93 11.67
CA ILE A 172 8.67 -1.04 12.50
C ILE A 172 7.77 -0.12 13.33
N ILE A 173 6.76 0.51 12.72
CA ILE A 173 5.79 1.36 13.44
C ILE A 173 5.04 0.55 14.52
N MET A 174 4.58 -0.66 14.20
CA MET A 174 3.90 -1.53 15.18
C MET A 174 4.81 -1.90 16.37
N ILE A 175 6.05 -2.30 16.09
CA ILE A 175 7.02 -2.66 17.15
C ILE A 175 7.37 -1.41 17.99
N PHE A 176 7.48 -0.23 17.37
CA PHE A 176 7.72 1.02 18.08
C PHE A 176 6.59 1.33 19.07
N ILE A 177 5.34 1.28 18.59
CA ILE A 177 4.14 1.56 19.39
C ILE A 177 3.95 0.53 20.51
N SER A 178 4.49 -0.69 20.37
CA SER A 178 4.44 -1.70 21.42
C SER A 178 5.28 -1.41 22.67
N GLY A 179 6.08 -0.34 22.66
CA GLY A 179 6.91 0.07 23.81
C GLY A 179 8.34 -0.47 23.75
N ALA A 180 8.83 -0.81 22.57
CA ALA A 180 10.24 -1.17 22.39
C ALA A 180 11.16 0.04 22.70
N ARG A 181 12.32 -0.23 23.31
CA ARG A 181 13.25 0.83 23.71
C ARG A 181 13.77 1.59 22.49
N VAL A 182 13.62 2.92 22.50
CA VAL A 182 14.04 3.85 21.43
C VAL A 182 15.52 3.63 21.05
N PHE A 183 16.37 3.27 22.01
CA PHE A 183 17.79 2.98 21.76
C PHE A 183 18.01 1.79 20.80
N HIS A 184 17.28 0.68 20.96
CA HIS A 184 17.39 -0.44 20.03
C HIS A 184 16.88 -0.04 18.63
N PHE A 185 15.84 0.80 18.58
CA PHE A 185 15.32 1.35 17.32
C PHE A 185 16.34 2.25 16.61
N ALA A 186 17.05 3.11 17.32
CA ALA A 186 18.10 3.95 16.72
C ALA A 186 19.25 3.10 16.15
N MET A 187 19.68 2.06 16.87
CA MET A 187 20.72 1.13 16.40
C MET A 187 20.27 0.34 15.16
N PHE A 188 19.04 -0.17 15.14
CA PHE A 188 18.47 -0.84 13.96
C PHE A 188 18.14 0.13 12.82
N GLY A 189 17.84 1.40 13.11
CA GLY A 189 17.68 2.44 12.11
C GLY A 189 18.99 2.67 11.35
N LEU A 190 20.11 2.75 12.08
CA LEU A 190 21.45 2.85 11.48
C LEU A 190 21.84 1.59 10.69
N LEU A 191 21.66 0.40 11.26
CA LEU A 191 21.91 -0.87 10.56
C LEU A 191 21.00 -1.05 9.34
N GLY A 192 19.73 -0.67 9.47
CA GLY A 192 18.74 -0.70 8.42
C GLY A 192 19.08 0.27 7.29
N ALA A 193 19.49 1.50 7.63
CA ALA A 193 19.96 2.48 6.66
C ALA A 193 21.22 1.99 5.93
N ALA A 194 22.21 1.45 6.66
CA ALA A 194 23.41 0.88 6.07
C ALA A 194 23.09 -0.32 5.16
N GLY A 195 22.20 -1.22 5.60
CA GLY A 195 21.73 -2.36 4.80
C GLY A 195 20.94 -1.91 3.57
N PHE A 196 20.13 -0.86 3.68
CA PHE A 196 19.38 -0.28 2.58
C PHE A 196 20.29 0.37 1.54
N VAL A 197 21.32 1.10 1.97
CA VAL A 197 22.37 1.65 1.09
C VAL A 197 23.14 0.52 0.40
N GLY A 198 23.55 -0.52 1.14
CA GLY A 198 24.21 -1.69 0.56
C GLY A 198 23.34 -2.41 -0.47
N LEU A 199 22.04 -2.54 -0.18
CA LEU A 199 21.06 -3.09 -1.11
C LEU A 199 20.94 -2.24 -2.37
N ILE A 200 20.82 -0.92 -2.25
CA ILE A 200 20.78 -0.01 -3.42
C ILE A 200 22.06 -0.15 -4.25
N ALA A 201 23.23 -0.16 -3.60
CA ALA A 201 24.52 -0.30 -4.26
C ALA A 201 24.69 -1.66 -4.97
N SER A 202 24.08 -2.72 -4.44
CA SER A 202 24.24 -4.08 -4.98
C SER A 202 23.52 -4.33 -6.32
N ALA A 203 22.62 -3.46 -6.78
CA ALA A 203 21.98 -3.63 -8.08
C ALA A 203 21.97 -2.34 -8.91
N PRO A 204 22.52 -2.36 -10.15
CA PRO A 204 22.58 -1.18 -11.03
C PRO A 204 21.23 -0.50 -11.24
N TYR A 205 20.14 -1.26 -11.35
CA TYR A 205 18.80 -0.69 -11.55
C TYR A 205 18.31 0.12 -10.34
N ARG A 206 18.68 -0.26 -9.11
CA ARG A 206 18.31 0.47 -7.88
C ARG A 206 19.10 1.75 -7.77
N MET A 207 20.40 1.71 -8.09
CA MET A 207 21.21 2.92 -8.18
C MET A 207 20.67 3.88 -9.23
N LYS A 208 20.27 3.37 -10.41
CA LYS A 208 19.70 4.18 -11.48
C LYS A 208 18.45 4.94 -11.04
N ARG A 209 17.58 4.34 -10.20
CA ARG A 209 16.41 5.02 -9.62
C ARG A 209 16.74 6.15 -8.66
N ILE A 210 17.86 6.04 -7.93
CA ILE A 210 18.31 7.10 -7.01
C ILE A 210 18.97 8.23 -7.80
N THR A 211 19.86 7.91 -8.73
CA THR A 211 20.50 8.94 -9.56
C THR A 211 19.49 9.67 -10.44
N SER A 212 18.49 8.96 -10.99
CA SER A 212 17.39 9.58 -11.74
C SER A 212 16.42 10.36 -10.87
N TYR A 213 16.40 10.13 -9.56
CA TYR A 213 15.62 10.95 -8.62
C TYR A 213 16.37 12.26 -8.31
N LEU A 214 17.68 12.18 -8.09
CA LEU A 214 18.53 13.35 -7.81
C LEU A 214 18.67 14.26 -9.04
N ASP A 215 18.85 13.67 -10.22
CA ASP A 215 18.91 14.37 -11.49
C ASP A 215 18.10 13.61 -12.57
N PRO A 216 16.77 13.80 -12.61
CA PRO A 216 15.92 13.17 -13.62
C PRO A 216 16.24 13.65 -15.05
N TRP A 217 16.77 14.86 -15.19
CA TRP A 217 17.05 15.48 -16.49
C TRP A 217 18.29 14.94 -17.17
N SER A 218 19.15 14.20 -16.44
CA SER A 218 20.31 13.50 -17.00
C SER A 218 19.96 12.39 -18.01
N ASP A 219 18.82 11.72 -17.83
CA ASP A 219 18.31 10.68 -18.74
C ASP A 219 16.78 10.85 -18.90
N PRO A 220 16.33 11.90 -19.62
CA PRO A 220 14.95 12.32 -19.64
C PRO A 220 14.06 11.37 -20.45
N LEU A 221 14.63 10.55 -21.34
CA LEU A 221 13.92 9.55 -22.13
C LEU A 221 13.98 8.14 -21.51
N GLY A 222 14.93 7.90 -20.60
CA GLY A 222 15.10 6.62 -19.92
C GLY A 222 14.57 6.66 -18.49
N SER A 223 15.47 6.63 -17.50
CA SER A 223 15.09 6.47 -16.09
C SER A 223 14.38 7.67 -15.48
N GLY A 224 14.65 8.89 -15.97
CA GLY A 224 14.01 10.11 -15.48
C GLY A 224 12.61 10.34 -16.05
N PHE A 225 12.26 9.67 -17.15
CA PHE A 225 11.06 9.95 -17.93
C PHE A 225 9.78 9.96 -17.10
N GLN A 226 9.54 8.93 -16.29
CA GLN A 226 8.32 8.82 -15.47
C GLN A 226 8.19 9.97 -14.46
N ILE A 227 9.28 10.33 -13.78
CA ILE A 227 9.27 11.44 -12.80
C ILE A 227 9.04 12.77 -13.52
N ILE A 228 9.73 13.02 -14.63
CA ILE A 228 9.57 14.26 -15.39
C ILE A 228 8.12 14.43 -15.85
N GLN A 229 7.53 13.39 -16.45
CA GLN A 229 6.15 13.46 -16.92
C GLN A 229 5.15 13.62 -15.77
N SER A 230 5.43 13.04 -14.60
CA SER A 230 4.64 13.27 -13.38
C SER A 230 4.67 14.74 -12.96
N LEU A 231 5.86 15.35 -12.92
CA LEU A 231 6.02 16.77 -12.57
C LEU A 231 5.39 17.70 -13.60
N LEU A 232 5.50 17.36 -14.90
CA LEU A 232 4.83 18.06 -15.99
C LEU A 232 3.31 17.87 -16.00
N ALA A 233 2.77 16.84 -15.34
CA ALA A 233 1.33 16.70 -15.09
C ALA A 233 0.86 17.69 -14.01
N ILE A 234 1.61 17.75 -12.90
CA ILE A 234 1.22 18.51 -11.71
C ILE A 234 1.37 20.02 -11.96
N GLY A 235 2.48 20.46 -12.56
CA GLY A 235 2.80 21.88 -12.71
C GLY A 235 1.71 22.71 -13.42
N PRO A 236 1.27 22.32 -14.63
CA PRO A 236 0.27 23.07 -15.40
C PRO A 236 -1.15 23.02 -14.83
N GLY A 237 -1.46 22.12 -13.90
CA GLY A 237 -2.81 21.95 -13.34
C GLY A 237 -3.32 23.18 -12.57
N GLY A 238 -2.44 24.04 -12.05
CA GLY A 238 -2.84 25.24 -11.31
C GLY A 238 -3.79 24.93 -10.15
N LEU A 239 -4.70 25.86 -9.83
CA LEU A 239 -5.65 25.69 -8.72
C LEU A 239 -6.83 24.75 -9.05
N PHE A 240 -7.38 24.86 -10.26
CA PHE A 240 -8.64 24.20 -10.66
C PHE A 240 -8.47 23.00 -11.60
N GLY A 241 -7.25 22.75 -12.09
CA GLY A 241 -7.00 21.70 -13.07
C GLY A 241 -7.40 22.09 -14.49
N LEU A 242 -7.15 21.17 -15.40
CA LEU A 242 -7.58 21.29 -16.80
C LEU A 242 -9.04 20.85 -17.03
N GLY A 243 -9.67 20.24 -16.02
CA GLY A 243 -10.99 19.63 -16.11
C GLY A 243 -10.92 18.09 -16.17
N LEU A 244 -11.96 17.44 -15.64
CA LEU A 244 -12.08 15.98 -15.68
C LEU A 244 -12.02 15.47 -17.13
N GLY A 245 -11.17 14.48 -17.36
CA GLY A 245 -10.99 13.92 -18.69
C GLY A 245 -10.10 14.75 -19.62
N GLN A 246 -9.49 15.85 -19.17
CA GLN A 246 -8.68 16.75 -19.99
C GLN A 246 -7.17 16.70 -19.70
N SER A 247 -6.69 15.68 -18.97
CA SER A 247 -5.25 15.46 -18.80
C SER A 247 -4.56 15.31 -20.15
N ARG A 248 -3.41 15.97 -20.32
CA ARG A 248 -2.56 15.79 -21.50
C ARG A 248 -1.65 14.58 -21.31
N GLN A 249 -1.21 14.31 -20.09
CA GLN A 249 -0.25 13.25 -19.79
C GLN A 249 -0.79 11.84 -19.99
N LYS A 250 -2.11 11.64 -19.94
CA LYS A 250 -2.74 10.35 -20.25
C LYS A 250 -2.69 9.94 -21.73
N PHE A 251 -2.33 10.84 -22.65
CA PHE A 251 -2.17 10.53 -24.07
C PHE A 251 -0.83 9.85 -24.36
N LEU A 252 -0.53 8.79 -23.61
CA LEU A 252 0.68 7.95 -23.72
C LEU A 252 2.01 8.61 -23.32
N TYR A 253 2.00 9.85 -22.81
CA TYR A 253 3.20 10.52 -22.30
C TYR A 253 3.64 9.94 -20.96
N LEU A 254 2.71 9.69 -20.04
CA LEU A 254 3.01 9.04 -18.76
C LEU A 254 2.77 7.53 -18.89
N PRO A 255 3.78 6.66 -18.65
CA PRO A 255 3.59 5.21 -18.66
C PRO A 255 2.81 4.73 -17.43
N GLU A 256 1.90 3.77 -17.64
CA GLU A 256 1.07 3.16 -16.58
C GLU A 256 0.43 4.19 -15.60
N PRO A 257 -0.20 5.26 -16.11
CA PRO A 257 -0.69 6.35 -15.27
C PRO A 257 -1.83 5.91 -14.35
N GLN A 258 -2.53 4.83 -14.70
CA GLN A 258 -3.60 4.24 -13.87
C GLN A 258 -3.09 3.57 -12.58
N THR A 259 -1.81 3.21 -12.48
CA THR A 259 -1.26 2.51 -11.31
C THR A 259 -0.62 3.48 -10.32
N ASP A 260 0.70 3.61 -10.35
CA ASP A 260 1.55 4.31 -9.40
C ASP A 260 1.59 5.82 -9.61
N PHE A 261 1.15 6.33 -10.77
CA PHE A 261 1.13 7.77 -11.08
C PHE A 261 -0.28 8.38 -11.16
N ILE A 262 -1.31 7.70 -10.64
CA ILE A 262 -2.69 8.17 -10.77
C ILE A 262 -2.92 9.53 -10.10
N PHE A 263 -2.18 9.83 -9.03
CA PHE A 263 -2.25 11.11 -8.34
C PHE A 263 -1.71 12.27 -9.20
N ALA A 264 -0.80 12.00 -10.15
CA ALA A 264 -0.29 13.00 -11.09
C ALA A 264 -1.41 13.44 -12.04
N ILE A 265 -2.12 12.47 -12.62
CA ILE A 265 -3.28 12.72 -13.49
C ILE A 265 -4.41 13.40 -12.72
N LEU A 266 -4.67 12.96 -11.48
CA LEU A 266 -5.66 13.61 -10.61
C LEU A 266 -5.34 15.09 -10.38
N SER A 267 -4.08 15.39 -10.10
CA SER A 267 -3.62 16.76 -9.87
C SER A 267 -3.63 17.60 -11.15
N GLU A 268 -3.41 17.00 -12.32
CA GLU A 268 -3.54 17.69 -13.62
C GLU A 268 -5.01 18.01 -13.95
N GLU A 269 -5.92 17.06 -13.75
CA GLU A 269 -7.34 17.22 -14.12
C GLU A 269 -8.13 18.06 -13.12
N LEU A 270 -7.87 17.92 -11.81
CA LEU A 270 -8.62 18.59 -10.75
C LEU A 270 -7.84 19.72 -10.06
N GLY A 271 -6.57 19.90 -10.41
CA GLY A 271 -5.71 20.93 -9.84
C GLY A 271 -5.35 20.71 -8.38
N PHE A 272 -4.78 21.75 -7.79
CA PHE A 272 -4.41 21.77 -6.37
C PHE A 272 -5.60 21.50 -5.43
N ILE A 273 -6.79 21.99 -5.75
CA ILE A 273 -7.99 21.79 -4.93
C ILE A 273 -8.38 20.31 -4.89
N GLY A 274 -8.41 19.64 -6.04
CA GLY A 274 -8.71 18.21 -6.10
C GLY A 274 -7.69 17.35 -5.39
N GLY A 275 -6.39 17.62 -5.62
CA GLY A 275 -5.31 16.92 -4.92
C GLY A 275 -5.41 17.10 -3.40
N SER A 276 -5.60 18.32 -2.93
CA SER A 276 -5.76 18.64 -1.50
C SER A 276 -6.99 17.99 -0.89
N PHE A 277 -8.12 17.95 -1.61
CA PHE A 277 -9.34 17.30 -1.16
C PHE A 277 -9.13 15.80 -0.93
N VAL A 278 -8.44 15.11 -1.86
CA VAL A 278 -8.09 13.68 -1.70
C VAL A 278 -7.16 13.47 -0.50
N LEU A 279 -6.15 14.31 -0.32
CA LEU A 279 -5.25 14.23 0.85
C LEU A 279 -6.00 14.48 2.16
N LEU A 280 -6.99 15.38 2.17
CA LEU A 280 -7.86 15.62 3.32
C LEU A 280 -8.72 14.39 3.64
N LEU A 281 -9.28 13.72 2.63
CA LEU A 281 -10.01 12.46 2.82
C LEU A 281 -9.10 11.36 3.41
N PHE A 282 -7.89 11.20 2.90
CA PHE A 282 -6.92 10.27 3.51
C PHE A 282 -6.59 10.67 4.95
N SER A 283 -6.35 11.95 5.21
CA SER A 283 -6.07 12.45 6.56
C SER A 283 -7.22 12.13 7.52
N LEU A 284 -8.46 12.29 7.08
CA LEU A 284 -9.66 11.95 7.85
C LEU A 284 -9.78 10.44 8.09
N LEU A 285 -9.48 9.61 7.07
CA LEU A 285 -9.43 8.14 7.20
C LEU A 285 -8.38 7.70 8.23
N LEU A 286 -7.17 8.26 8.14
CA LEU A 286 -6.07 7.95 9.06
C LEU A 286 -6.40 8.39 10.49
N TRP A 287 -6.94 9.60 10.66
CA TRP A 287 -7.35 10.11 11.97
C TRP A 287 -8.42 9.23 12.63
N ARG A 288 -9.44 8.80 11.86
CA ARG A 288 -10.47 7.86 12.32
C ARG A 288 -9.87 6.51 12.69
N GLY A 289 -8.95 6.00 11.88
CA GLY A 289 -8.20 4.78 12.16
C GLY A 289 -7.39 4.86 13.46
N ILE A 290 -6.69 5.97 13.71
CA ILE A 290 -5.95 6.19 14.96
C ILE A 290 -6.91 6.26 16.15
N ARG A 291 -8.05 6.95 16.02
CA ARG A 291 -9.08 6.90 17.08
C ARG A 291 -9.47 5.46 17.38
N ILE A 292 -9.76 4.65 16.36
CA ILE A 292 -10.09 3.22 16.52
C ILE A 292 -9.01 2.44 17.24
N ALA A 293 -7.74 2.67 16.90
CA ALA A 293 -6.64 2.04 17.63
C ALA A 293 -6.62 2.43 19.11
N LEU A 294 -6.79 3.71 19.44
CA LEU A 294 -6.76 4.21 20.81
C LEU A 294 -7.97 3.77 21.65
N GLY A 295 -9.13 3.59 21.01
CA GLY A 295 -10.37 3.16 21.65
C GLY A 295 -10.58 1.65 21.71
N ALA A 296 -9.66 0.85 21.16
CA ALA A 296 -9.78 -0.60 21.09
C ALA A 296 -9.82 -1.22 22.50
N PRO A 297 -10.63 -2.27 22.73
CA PRO A 297 -10.84 -2.83 24.07
C PRO A 297 -9.66 -3.67 24.59
N ASP A 298 -8.74 -4.08 23.72
CA ASP A 298 -7.61 -4.95 24.03
C ASP A 298 -6.36 -4.60 23.19
N LEU A 299 -5.21 -5.14 23.61
CA LEU A 299 -3.91 -4.88 22.97
C LEU A 299 -3.82 -5.45 21.55
N TYR A 300 -4.44 -6.61 21.28
CA TYR A 300 -4.41 -7.18 19.92
C TYR A 300 -5.21 -6.31 18.96
N GLY A 301 -6.42 -5.89 19.34
CA GLY A 301 -7.22 -4.93 18.58
C GLY A 301 -6.47 -3.60 18.33
N THR A 302 -5.79 -3.09 19.36
CA THR A 302 -4.95 -1.88 19.26
C THR A 302 -3.85 -2.04 18.22
N PHE A 303 -3.00 -3.07 18.32
CA PHE A 303 -1.89 -3.26 17.38
C PHE A 303 -2.36 -3.61 15.97
N LEU A 304 -3.45 -4.36 15.83
CA LEU A 304 -4.04 -4.68 14.54
C LEU A 304 -4.53 -3.41 13.83
N ALA A 305 -5.24 -2.54 14.55
CA ALA A 305 -5.69 -1.26 14.01
C ALA A 305 -4.52 -0.35 13.64
N VAL A 306 -3.51 -0.23 14.52
CA VAL A 306 -2.26 0.51 14.25
C VAL A 306 -1.59 0.00 12.98
N GLY A 307 -1.44 -1.31 12.81
CA GLY A 307 -0.77 -1.88 11.64
C GLY A 307 -1.50 -1.58 10.34
N ILE A 308 -2.83 -1.69 10.32
CA ILE A 308 -3.63 -1.38 9.11
C ILE A 308 -3.51 0.12 8.76
N VAL A 309 -3.64 0.99 9.76
CA VAL A 309 -3.55 2.45 9.55
C VAL A 309 -2.16 2.86 9.11
N ALA A 310 -1.12 2.30 9.73
CA ALA A 310 0.28 2.55 9.37
C ALA A 310 0.58 2.10 7.94
N MET A 311 0.06 0.93 7.52
CA MET A 311 0.21 0.44 6.15
C MET A 311 -0.39 1.41 5.13
N ILE A 312 -1.64 1.84 5.36
CA ILE A 312 -2.32 2.81 4.48
C ILE A 312 -1.55 4.14 4.45
N ALA A 313 -1.14 4.65 5.62
CA ALA A 313 -0.39 5.90 5.73
C ALA A 313 0.93 5.86 4.95
N ILE A 314 1.73 4.81 5.14
CA ILE A 314 3.02 4.65 4.45
C ILE A 314 2.81 4.55 2.94
N GLN A 315 1.82 3.80 2.47
CA GLN A 315 1.55 3.70 1.03
C GLN A 315 1.14 5.04 0.42
N VAL A 316 0.27 5.80 1.09
CA VAL A 316 -0.14 7.13 0.65
C VAL A 316 1.05 8.07 0.62
N MET A 317 1.85 8.12 1.69
CA MET A 317 3.03 8.97 1.78
C MET A 317 4.07 8.65 0.70
N ILE A 318 4.37 7.36 0.49
CA ILE A 318 5.32 6.95 -0.54
C ILE A 318 4.78 7.30 -1.92
N ASN A 319 3.53 6.94 -2.25
CA ASN A 319 2.97 7.19 -3.57
C ASN A 319 2.95 8.69 -3.91
N VAL A 320 2.37 9.52 -3.03
CA VAL A 320 2.31 10.97 -3.20
C VAL A 320 3.72 11.56 -3.24
N GLY A 321 4.63 11.07 -2.40
CA GLY A 321 6.04 11.48 -2.39
C GLY A 321 6.76 11.18 -3.71
N VAL A 322 6.53 10.01 -4.33
CA VAL A 322 7.08 9.67 -5.65
C VAL A 322 6.53 10.61 -6.72
N VAL A 323 5.21 10.77 -6.75
CA VAL A 323 4.51 11.55 -7.78
C VAL A 323 4.91 13.03 -7.75
N THR A 324 5.15 13.57 -6.56
CA THR A 324 5.58 14.96 -6.35
C THR A 324 7.10 15.17 -6.44
N GLY A 325 7.88 14.12 -6.71
CA GLY A 325 9.34 14.20 -6.81
C GLY A 325 10.05 14.36 -5.45
N LEU A 326 9.38 14.06 -4.33
CA LEU A 326 9.99 14.03 -2.99
C LEU A 326 10.67 12.70 -2.67
N MET A 327 10.32 11.62 -3.38
CA MET A 327 10.89 10.28 -3.21
C MET A 327 11.20 9.62 -4.56
N PRO A 328 12.15 8.65 -4.61
CA PRO A 328 12.45 7.90 -5.83
C PRO A 328 11.30 6.96 -6.23
N VAL A 329 11.22 6.60 -7.52
CA VAL A 329 10.14 5.73 -8.05
C VAL A 329 10.16 4.33 -7.39
N THR A 330 9.07 3.98 -6.73
CA THR A 330 8.92 2.72 -5.98
C THR A 330 7.94 1.73 -6.61
N GLY A 331 7.00 2.18 -7.44
CA GLY A 331 5.94 1.34 -8.04
C GLY A 331 4.79 1.00 -7.09
N ILE A 332 4.63 1.75 -6.00
CA ILE A 332 3.56 1.53 -5.02
C ILE A 332 2.27 2.21 -5.49
N THR A 333 1.17 1.47 -5.47
CA THR A 333 -0.18 1.99 -5.78
C THR A 333 -0.73 2.84 -4.64
N LEU A 334 -1.46 3.90 -4.97
CA LEU A 334 -2.24 4.70 -4.02
C LEU A 334 -3.49 3.90 -3.57
N PRO A 335 -3.69 3.64 -2.27
CA PRO A 335 -4.83 2.87 -1.78
C PRO A 335 -6.17 3.46 -2.25
N PHE A 336 -7.14 2.62 -2.60
CA PHE A 336 -8.49 2.98 -3.08
C PHE A 336 -8.56 3.72 -4.43
N LEU A 337 -7.52 4.45 -4.83
CA LEU A 337 -7.51 5.24 -6.05
C LEU A 337 -6.92 4.48 -7.24
N SER A 338 -5.72 3.92 -7.08
CA SER A 338 -4.99 3.28 -8.17
C SER A 338 -5.63 2.01 -8.69
N TYR A 339 -5.38 1.69 -9.96
CA TYR A 339 -5.70 0.40 -10.55
C TYR A 339 -4.89 -0.71 -9.89
N GLY A 340 -5.57 -1.74 -9.41
CA GLY A 340 -4.90 -2.86 -8.75
C GLY A 340 -5.89 -3.76 -8.04
N GLY A 341 -6.47 -4.72 -8.76
CA GLY A 341 -7.58 -5.55 -8.26
C GLY A 341 -7.33 -6.19 -6.89
N SER A 342 -6.25 -6.97 -6.74
CA SER A 342 -5.94 -7.64 -5.48
C SER A 342 -5.59 -6.67 -4.34
N SER A 343 -4.84 -5.61 -4.64
CA SER A 343 -4.46 -4.58 -3.67
C SER A 343 -5.71 -3.84 -3.16
N LEU A 344 -6.59 -3.42 -4.06
CA LEU A 344 -7.85 -2.75 -3.73
C LEU A 344 -8.74 -3.61 -2.84
N THR A 345 -8.99 -4.86 -3.24
CA THR A 345 -9.83 -5.79 -2.46
C THR A 345 -9.24 -6.00 -1.07
N LEU A 346 -7.92 -6.19 -0.94
CA LEU A 346 -7.27 -6.34 0.36
C LEU A 346 -7.34 -5.09 1.24
N MET A 347 -7.19 -3.90 0.66
CA MET A 347 -7.34 -2.65 1.42
C MET A 347 -8.75 -2.48 1.95
N LEU A 348 -9.78 -2.80 1.15
CA LEU A 348 -11.18 -2.80 1.58
C LEU A 348 -11.45 -3.86 2.65
N MET A 349 -10.85 -5.05 2.54
CA MET A 349 -10.90 -6.08 3.58
C MET A 349 -10.27 -5.61 4.90
N ALA A 350 -9.12 -4.93 4.83
CA ALA A 350 -8.43 -4.37 5.98
C ALA A 350 -9.25 -3.26 6.66
N VAL A 351 -9.91 -2.40 5.88
CA VAL A 351 -10.89 -1.43 6.41
C VAL A 351 -12.07 -2.16 7.07
N GLY A 352 -12.53 -3.28 6.51
CA GLY A 352 -13.55 -4.14 7.14
C GLY A 352 -13.14 -4.61 8.53
N VAL A 353 -11.86 -4.98 8.72
CA VAL A 353 -11.31 -5.32 10.04
C VAL A 353 -11.29 -4.12 10.97
N LEU A 354 -10.85 -2.94 10.51
CA LEU A 354 -10.90 -1.69 11.30
C LEU A 354 -12.33 -1.36 11.74
N LEU A 355 -13.31 -1.50 10.84
CA LEU A 355 -14.72 -1.29 11.16
C LEU A 355 -15.22 -2.30 12.19
N ASN A 356 -14.78 -3.56 12.13
CA ASN A 356 -15.11 -4.54 13.16
C ASN A 356 -14.57 -4.13 14.54
N ILE A 357 -13.31 -3.66 14.62
CA ILE A 357 -12.70 -3.16 15.86
C ILE A 357 -13.48 -1.93 16.39
N SER A 358 -13.88 -1.02 15.49
CA SER A 358 -14.63 0.20 15.85
C SER A 358 -15.92 -0.10 16.61
N ARG A 359 -16.62 -1.20 16.28
CA ARG A 359 -17.88 -1.62 16.95
C ARG A 359 -17.69 -2.06 18.40
N HIS A 360 -16.46 -2.39 18.77
CA HIS A 360 -16.09 -2.80 20.12
C HIS A 360 -15.34 -1.68 20.87
N SER A 361 -15.06 -0.57 20.19
CA SER A 361 -14.27 0.52 20.74
C SER A 361 -15.09 1.38 21.71
N ARG A 362 -14.43 1.82 22.78
CA ARG A 362 -15.02 2.70 23.80
C ARG A 362 -14.48 4.11 23.56
N TYR A 363 -15.14 4.87 22.69
CA TYR A 363 -15.02 6.33 22.67
C TYR A 363 -16.03 6.94 23.62
#